data_AF-A0AA39HBI0-F1
#
_entry.id   AF-A0AA39HBI0-F1
#
_cell.length_a   1.000
_cell.length_b   1.000
_cell.length_c   1.000
_cell.angle_alpha   90.00
_cell.angle_beta   90.00
_cell.angle_gamma   90.00
#
_symmetry.space_group_name_H-M   'P 1'
#
loop_
_entity.id
_entity.type
_entity.pdbx_description
1 polymer ?
#
loop_
_entity_poly.entity_id
_entity_poly.type
_entity_poly.pdbx_seq_one_letter_code
_entity_poly.pdbx_strand_id
1 'polypeptide(L)'
;MNIISRSQAKLLSEFARTKRLIAVVVKGQRDFFLNLEDLAEQRPQDVGLFAFAPKESKFNETVQRFDAVIGYDDSQTVGKKFRTFEEIEIPELDPFMEELTRIVPKEKICMIHCEENSIAAVCRTRKRFGLGVT
;
A
#
# COMPACT_ATOMS: atom_id res chain seq x y z
N MET A 1 -14.12 11.17 -2.31
CA MET A 1 -14.32 9.90 -1.61
C MET A 1 -13.05 9.67 -0.81
N ASN A 2 -13.14 9.45 0.50
CA ASN A 2 -11.93 9.28 1.31
C ASN A 2 -11.51 7.82 1.24
N ILE A 3 -10.30 7.56 0.76
CA ILE A 3 -9.74 6.20 0.70
C ILE A 3 -9.29 5.77 2.10
N ILE A 4 -8.72 6.71 2.86
CA ILE A 4 -8.30 6.48 4.23
C ILE A 4 -9.48 6.77 5.16
N SER A 5 -9.96 5.74 5.86
CA SER A 5 -11.00 5.89 6.87
C SER A 5 -10.54 6.72 8.07
N ARG A 6 -11.48 7.23 8.87
CA ARG A 6 -11.17 8.07 10.04
C ARG A 6 -10.32 7.34 11.09
N SER A 7 -10.52 6.04 11.29
CA SER A 7 -9.71 5.24 12.22
C SER A 7 -8.28 5.06 11.70
N GLN A 8 -8.12 4.74 10.40
CA GLN A 8 -6.81 4.63 9.76
C GLN A 8 -6.06 5.97 9.78
N ALA A 9 -6.76 7.09 9.52
CA ALA A 9 -6.16 8.41 9.57
C ALA A 9 -5.64 8.77 10.97
N LYS A 10 -6.36 8.39 12.03
CA LYS A 10 -5.90 8.55 13.42
C LYS A 10 -4.64 7.73 13.69
N LEU A 11 -4.65 6.46 13.28
CA LEU A 11 -3.50 5.56 13.44
C LEU A 11 -2.27 6.07 12.68
N LEU A 12 -2.44 6.50 11.43
CA LEU A 12 -1.38 7.10 10.62
C LEU A 12 -0.84 8.39 11.24
N SER A 13 -1.70 9.22 11.81
CA SER A 13 -1.28 10.46 12.51
C SER A 13 -0.45 10.17 13.76
N GLU A 14 -0.83 9.14 14.51
CA GLU A 14 -0.04 8.66 15.65
C GLU A 14 1.31 8.14 15.19
N PHE A 15 1.31 7.28 14.17
CA PHE A 15 2.53 6.66 13.66
C PHE A 15 3.46 7.65 12.98
N ALA A 16 2.94 8.69 12.32
CA ALA A 16 3.74 9.79 11.79
C ALA A 16 4.62 10.44 12.88
N ARG A 17 4.16 10.45 14.14
CA ARG A 17 4.88 10.99 15.29
C ARG A 17 5.80 9.97 15.95
N THR A 18 5.37 8.71 16.07
CA THR A 18 6.04 7.70 16.90
C THR A 18 6.93 6.73 16.13
N LYS A 19 6.67 6.52 14.84
CA LYS A 19 7.42 5.60 13.97
C LYS A 19 8.46 6.37 13.17
N ARG A 20 9.57 5.67 12.88
CA ARG A 20 10.61 6.16 11.97
C ARG A 20 10.12 6.11 10.52
N LEU A 21 9.42 5.04 10.16
CA LEU A 21 8.96 4.77 8.79
C LEU A 21 7.53 4.19 8.78
N ILE A 22 6.79 4.50 7.73
CA ILE A 22 5.52 3.89 7.35
C ILE A 22 5.74 3.15 6.04
N ALA A 23 5.82 1.83 6.13
CA ALA A 23 5.88 0.93 5.00
C ALA A 23 4.46 0.63 4.49
N VAL A 24 4.19 0.88 3.22
CA VAL A 24 2.93 0.57 2.55
C VAL A 24 3.19 -0.51 1.51
N VAL A 25 2.72 -1.71 1.80
CA VAL A 25 2.74 -2.84 0.87
C VAL A 25 1.61 -2.67 -0.12
N VAL A 26 1.95 -2.47 -1.40
CA VAL A 26 1.01 -2.32 -2.51
C VAL A 26 0.87 -3.65 -3.23
N LYS A 27 -0.38 -4.08 -3.38
CA LYS A 27 -0.75 -5.37 -3.95
C LYS A 27 -1.82 -5.19 -5.01
N GLY A 28 -1.62 -5.85 -6.16
CA GLY A 28 -2.54 -5.84 -7.29
C GLY A 28 -3.45 -7.06 -7.33
N GLN A 29 -2.98 -8.23 -6.87
CA GLN A 29 -3.72 -9.48 -6.90
C GLN A 29 -4.57 -9.71 -5.64
N ARG A 30 -5.67 -10.45 -5.81
CA ARG A 30 -6.61 -10.78 -4.72
C ARG A 30 -6.08 -11.84 -3.75
N ASP A 31 -5.07 -12.62 -4.14
CA ASP A 31 -4.42 -13.61 -3.28
C ASP A 31 -3.30 -12.95 -2.47
N PHE A 32 -3.71 -12.31 -1.38
CA PHE A 32 -2.94 -11.21 -0.80
C PHE A 32 -1.67 -11.65 -0.03
N PHE A 33 -1.66 -12.81 0.62
CA PHE A 33 -0.71 -13.04 1.74
C PHE A 33 0.21 -14.25 1.66
N LEU A 34 0.18 -15.06 0.60
CA LEU A 34 0.93 -16.33 0.59
C LEU A 34 2.47 -16.17 0.72
N ASN A 35 3.02 -14.96 0.56
CA ASN A 35 4.47 -14.69 0.58
C ASN A 35 4.87 -13.50 1.48
N LEU A 36 4.04 -13.09 2.45
CA LEU A 36 4.32 -11.91 3.31
C LEU A 36 4.53 -12.25 4.79
N GLU A 37 4.59 -13.54 5.12
CA GLU A 37 4.75 -14.03 6.49
C GLU A 37 6.06 -13.55 7.12
N ASP A 38 7.18 -13.64 6.39
CA ASP A 38 8.50 -13.21 6.88
C ASP A 38 8.60 -11.69 7.09
N LEU A 39 7.99 -10.88 6.20
CA LEU A 39 7.99 -9.41 6.29
C LEU A 39 7.27 -8.95 7.57
N ALA A 40 6.19 -9.64 7.92
CA ALA A 40 5.43 -9.41 9.13
C ALA A 40 6.19 -9.83 10.39
N GLU A 41 6.91 -10.95 10.35
CA GLU A 41 7.62 -11.50 11.52
C GLU A 41 8.90 -10.74 11.87
N GLN A 42 9.61 -10.25 10.86
CA GLN A 42 10.88 -9.56 11.05
C GLN A 42 10.72 -8.04 11.11
N ARG A 43 9.49 -7.54 11.22
CA ARG A 43 9.21 -6.10 11.20
C ARG A 43 9.85 -5.40 12.41
N PRO A 44 10.70 -4.38 12.19
CA PRO A 44 11.20 -3.53 13.27
C PRO A 44 10.04 -2.80 13.98
N GLN A 45 10.10 -2.72 15.32
CA GLN A 45 9.02 -2.09 16.12
C GLN A 45 8.82 -0.59 15.82
N ASP A 46 9.84 0.07 15.27
CA ASP A 46 9.82 1.48 14.89
C ASP A 46 9.27 1.73 13.46
N VAL A 47 8.74 0.69 12.80
CA VAL A 47 8.11 0.75 11.48
C VAL A 47 6.63 0.42 11.57
N GLY A 48 5.78 1.29 11.01
CA GLY A 48 4.38 0.98 10.75
C GLY A 48 4.23 0.24 9.42
N LEU A 49 3.44 -0.84 9.39
CA LEU A 49 3.21 -1.67 8.21
C LEU A 49 1.73 -1.63 7.82
N PHE A 50 1.47 -1.07 6.65
CA PHE A 50 0.14 -0.92 6.07
C PHE A 50 0.06 -1.70 4.76
N ALA A 51 -1.12 -2.22 4.48
CA ALA A 51 -1.44 -2.90 3.23
C ALA A 51 -2.35 -2.01 2.39
N PHE A 52 -2.08 -1.90 1.10
CA PHE A 52 -2.98 -1.31 0.10
C PHE A 52 -3.39 -2.40 -0.90
N ALA A 53 -4.66 -2.81 -0.83
CA ALA A 53 -5.15 -4.09 -1.34
C ALA A 53 -6.49 -3.96 -2.07
N PRO A 54 -6.82 -4.83 -3.04
CA PRO A 54 -8.21 -4.99 -3.47
C PRO A 54 -9.16 -5.27 -2.30
N LYS A 55 -10.35 -4.67 -2.27
CA LYS A 55 -11.39 -4.99 -1.26
C LYS A 55 -11.82 -6.45 -1.30
N GLU A 56 -11.78 -7.05 -2.49
CA GLU A 56 -12.12 -8.45 -2.76
C GLU A 56 -10.95 -9.42 -2.48
N SER A 57 -9.86 -8.93 -1.86
CA SER A 57 -8.73 -9.79 -1.49
C SER A 57 -9.14 -10.85 -0.46
N LYS A 58 -8.68 -12.07 -0.68
CA LYS A 58 -8.80 -13.16 0.30
C LYS A 58 -7.74 -12.97 1.37
N PHE A 59 -8.17 -12.46 2.53
CA PHE A 59 -7.30 -12.30 3.68
C PHE A 59 -7.16 -13.63 4.43
N ASN A 60 -5.93 -13.97 4.81
CA ASN A 60 -5.62 -15.07 5.73
C ASN A 60 -5.13 -14.48 7.07
N GLU A 61 -4.58 -15.30 7.95
CA GLU A 61 -4.09 -14.88 9.27
C GLU A 61 -2.96 -13.83 9.20
N THR A 62 -2.19 -13.78 8.10
CA THR A 62 -1.12 -12.80 7.89
C THR A 62 -1.64 -11.36 7.90
N VAL A 63 -2.93 -11.15 7.61
CA VAL A 63 -3.59 -9.83 7.71
C VAL A 63 -3.47 -9.22 9.11
N GLN A 64 -3.49 -10.05 10.14
CA GLN A 64 -3.44 -9.60 11.54
C GLN A 64 -2.07 -9.01 11.91
N ARG A 65 -1.06 -9.21 11.05
CA ARG A 65 0.29 -8.69 11.26
C ARG A 65 0.49 -7.29 10.68
N PHE A 66 -0.48 -6.79 9.91
CA PHE A 66 -0.51 -5.41 9.42
C PHE A 66 -1.20 -4.52 10.45
N ASP A 67 -0.72 -3.29 10.62
CA ASP A 67 -1.38 -2.34 11.53
C ASP A 67 -2.72 -1.89 10.96
N ALA A 68 -2.84 -1.84 9.62
CA ALA A 68 -4.11 -1.71 8.93
C ALA A 68 -4.02 -2.18 7.46
N VAL A 69 -5.18 -2.58 6.93
CA VAL A 69 -5.39 -2.80 5.49
C VAL A 69 -6.30 -1.71 4.95
N ILE A 70 -5.91 -1.13 3.83
CA ILE A 70 -6.63 -0.09 3.10
C ILE A 70 -7.09 -0.72 1.78
N GLY A 71 -8.40 -0.90 1.67
CA GLY A 71 -9.03 -1.58 0.53
C GLY A 71 -9.36 -0.60 -0.60
N TYR A 72 -8.96 -0.92 -1.83
CA TYR A 72 -9.35 -0.21 -3.05
C TYR A 72 -10.28 -1.03 -3.94
N ASP A 73 -11.07 -0.36 -4.78
CA ASP A 73 -11.91 -1.01 -5.79
C ASP A 73 -11.08 -1.38 -7.04
N ASP A 74 -10.99 -2.67 -7.34
CA ASP A 74 -10.25 -3.22 -8.48
C ASP A 74 -11.14 -3.56 -9.69
N SER A 75 -12.43 -3.20 -9.67
CA SER A 75 -13.38 -3.47 -10.77
C SER A 75 -12.92 -2.91 -12.13
N GLN A 76 -12.13 -1.84 -12.11
CA GLN A 76 -11.59 -1.19 -13.31
C GLN A 76 -10.33 -1.87 -13.87
N THR A 77 -9.73 -2.81 -13.15
CA THR A 77 -8.47 -3.48 -13.51
C THR A 77 -8.68 -4.97 -13.75
N VAL A 78 -9.67 -5.57 -13.08
CA VAL A 78 -10.05 -6.98 -13.24
C VAL A 78 -10.63 -7.24 -14.63
N GLY A 79 -10.10 -8.27 -15.31
CA GLY A 79 -10.60 -8.73 -16.61
C GLY A 79 -10.12 -7.91 -17.82
N LYS A 80 -9.35 -6.83 -17.62
CA LYS A 80 -8.68 -6.13 -18.71
C LYS A 80 -7.52 -6.98 -19.24
N LYS A 81 -7.51 -7.19 -20.56
CA LYS A 81 -6.34 -7.73 -21.25
C LYS A 81 -5.34 -6.59 -21.45
N PHE A 82 -4.31 -6.56 -20.63
CA PHE A 82 -3.17 -5.66 -20.81
C PHE A 82 -2.20 -6.27 -21.81
N ARG A 83 -1.64 -5.44 -22.69
CA ARG A 83 -0.61 -5.89 -23.64
C ARG A 83 0.76 -5.94 -22.99
N THR A 84 0.99 -5.09 -21.98
CA THR A 84 2.23 -5.03 -21.20
C THR A 84 1.93 -4.78 -19.72
N PHE A 85 2.87 -5.12 -18.83
CA PHE A 85 2.76 -4.80 -17.41
C PHE A 85 2.81 -3.29 -17.11
N GLU A 86 3.30 -2.48 -18.06
CA GLU A 86 3.36 -1.02 -17.93
C GLU A 86 1.96 -0.37 -17.99
N GLU A 87 1.02 -1.01 -18.69
CA GLU A 87 -0.37 -0.54 -18.84
C GLU A 87 -1.22 -0.81 -17.60
N ILE A 88 -0.70 -1.57 -16.63
CA ILE A 88 -1.42 -1.91 -15.41
C ILE A 88 -1.46 -0.67 -14.51
N GLU A 89 -2.67 -0.29 -14.12
CA GLU A 89 -2.94 0.81 -13.22
C GLU A 89 -3.54 0.31 -11.92
N ILE A 90 -3.31 1.04 -10.83
CA ILE A 90 -4.04 0.89 -9.58
C ILE A 90 -4.75 2.22 -9.36
N PRO A 91 -6.02 2.37 -9.81
CA PRO A 91 -6.67 3.68 -9.98
C PRO A 91 -6.70 4.53 -8.71
N GLU A 92 -6.87 3.89 -7.55
CA GLU A 92 -6.96 4.56 -6.26
C GLU A 92 -5.59 4.79 -5.60
N LEU A 93 -4.48 4.32 -6.19
CA LEU A 93 -3.16 4.44 -5.58
C LEU A 93 -2.69 5.89 -5.47
N ASP A 94 -2.85 6.70 -6.53
CA ASP A 94 -2.43 8.10 -6.48
C ASP A 94 -3.31 8.93 -5.53
N PRO A 95 -4.66 8.85 -5.55
CA PRO A 95 -5.48 9.54 -4.56
C PRO A 95 -5.21 9.08 -3.12
N PHE A 96 -4.93 7.77 -2.92
CA PHE A 96 -4.51 7.26 -1.62
C PHE A 96 -3.21 7.93 -1.14
N MET A 97 -2.21 8.04 -2.02
CA MET A 97 -0.94 8.67 -1.68
C MET A 97 -1.06 10.18 -1.45
N GLU A 98 -1.99 10.84 -2.14
CA GLU A 98 -2.32 12.24 -1.86
C GLU A 98 -2.89 12.41 -0.44
N GLU A 99 -3.82 11.54 -0.03
CA GLU A 99 -4.32 11.54 1.36
C GLU A 99 -3.23 11.19 2.37
N LEU A 100 -2.42 10.17 2.10
CA LEU A 100 -1.35 9.72 3.00
C LEU A 100 -0.31 10.80 3.23
N THR A 101 0.13 11.49 2.18
CA THR A 101 1.17 12.54 2.27
C THR A 101 0.70 13.82 2.95
N ARG A 102 -0.62 14.00 3.13
CA ARG A 102 -1.19 15.07 3.99
C ARG A 102 -1.13 14.72 5.48
N ILE A 103 -1.01 13.43 5.81
CA ILE A 103 -1.01 12.91 7.20
C ILE A 103 0.42 12.58 7.66
N VAL A 104 1.19 11.93 6.79
CA VAL A 104 2.54 11.42 7.07
C VAL A 104 3.55 12.21 6.24
N PRO A 105 4.64 12.71 6.84
CA PRO A 105 5.73 13.33 6.09
C PRO A 105 6.29 12.38 5.03
N LYS A 106 6.52 12.90 3.82
CA LYS A 106 6.90 12.10 2.64
C LYS A 106 8.16 11.26 2.88
N GLU A 107 9.13 11.83 3.59
CA GLU A 107 10.40 11.20 3.96
C GLU A 107 10.24 9.98 4.88
N LYS A 108 9.07 9.81 5.51
CA LYS A 108 8.74 8.64 6.32
C LYS A 108 7.96 7.57 5.55
N ILE A 109 7.59 7.80 4.30
CA ILE A 109 6.76 6.85 3.53
C ILE A 109 7.66 5.99 2.65
N CYS A 110 7.55 4.67 2.82
CA CYS A 110 8.17 3.69 1.94
C CYS A 110 7.06 2.85 1.29
N MET A 111 6.97 2.85 -0.04
CA MET A 111 6.07 1.92 -0.74
C MET A 111 6.82 0.62 -1.01
N ILE A 112 6.18 -0.53 -0.92
CA ILE A 112 6.75 -1.84 -1.23
C ILE A 112 5.86 -2.50 -2.26
N HIS A 113 6.39 -2.91 -3.41
CA HIS A 113 5.65 -3.69 -4.40
C HIS A 113 5.94 -5.18 -4.16
N CYS A 114 4.92 -6.03 -4.24
CA CYS A 114 5.08 -7.48 -4.03
C CYS A 114 4.95 -8.29 -5.32
N GLU A 115 4.53 -7.65 -6.40
CA GLU A 115 4.10 -8.34 -7.61
C GLU A 115 4.59 -7.57 -8.83
N GLU A 116 5.04 -8.29 -9.87
CA GLU A 116 5.59 -7.67 -11.09
C GLU A 116 4.63 -6.68 -11.75
N ASN A 117 3.33 -7.00 -11.74
CA ASN A 117 2.26 -6.15 -12.27
C ASN A 117 2.05 -4.85 -11.49
N SER A 118 2.50 -4.77 -10.23
CA SER A 118 2.37 -3.58 -9.39
C SER A 118 3.59 -2.64 -9.49
N ILE A 119 4.73 -3.14 -10.02
CA ILE A 119 6.00 -2.40 -10.10
C ILE A 119 5.80 -1.09 -10.86
N ALA A 120 5.23 -1.15 -12.06
CA ALA A 120 5.08 0.01 -12.92
C ALA A 120 4.21 1.10 -12.27
N ALA A 121 3.07 0.71 -11.68
CA ALA A 121 2.18 1.61 -10.96
C ALA A 121 2.90 2.25 -9.75
N VAL A 122 3.55 1.44 -8.90
CA VAL A 122 4.27 1.93 -7.72
C VAL A 122 5.42 2.86 -8.11
N CYS A 123 6.20 2.53 -9.13
CA CYS A 123 7.30 3.38 -9.61
C CYS A 123 6.81 4.74 -10.13
N ARG A 124 5.71 4.75 -10.90
CA ARG A 124 5.09 6.01 -11.37
C ARG A 124 4.59 6.86 -10.20
N THR A 125 3.93 6.25 -9.23
CA THR A 125 3.45 6.93 -8.03
C THR A 125 4.61 7.47 -7.19
N ARG A 126 5.64 6.67 -6.90
CA ARG A 126 6.85 7.14 -6.19
C ARG A 126 7.45 8.38 -6.87
N LYS A 127 7.62 8.34 -8.19
CA LYS A 127 8.14 9.47 -8.97
C LYS A 127 7.24 10.70 -8.87
N ARG A 128 5.92 10.53 -8.96
CA ARG A 128 4.93 11.61 -8.90
C ARG A 128 4.94 12.31 -7.53
N PHE A 129 5.07 11.57 -6.45
CA PHE A 129 5.01 12.12 -5.09
C PHE A 129 6.37 12.53 -4.52
N GLY A 130 7.46 12.22 -5.22
CA GLY A 130 8.84 12.51 -4.80
C GLY A 130 9.33 11.57 -3.70
N LEU A 131 8.90 10.31 -3.72
CA LEU A 131 9.33 9.29 -2.76
C LEU A 131 10.62 8.63 -3.26
N GLY A 132 11.67 8.68 -2.43
CA GLY A 132 12.95 8.06 -2.76
C GLY A 132 12.84 6.54 -2.92
N VAL A 133 13.69 5.96 -3.77
CA VAL A 133 13.92 4.51 -3.77
C VAL A 133 14.81 4.25 -2.55
N THR A 134 14.19 3.81 -1.45
CA THR A 134 14.94 3.37 -0.26
C THR A 134 15.26 1.90 -0.36
#